data_AF-A0A9P0P6G6-F1
#
_entry.id   AF-A0A9P0P6G6-F1
#
_cell.length_a   1.000
_cell.length_b   1.000
_cell.length_c   1.000
_cell.angle_alpha   90.00
_cell.angle_beta   90.00
_cell.angle_gamma   90.00
#
_symmetry.space_group_name_H-M   'P 1'
#
loop_
_entity.id
_entity.type
_entity.pdbx_description
1 polymer ?
#
loop_
_entity_poly.entity_id
_entity_poly.type
_entity_poly.pdbx_seq_one_letter_code
_entity_poly.pdbx_strand_id
1 'polypeptide(L)'
;MNRAKIVACWLIYRRRKRQKRNRLHWVHPINERREETGLFHTLFEDLRNDEKKFFNYFRMSMASFDELHDKLKNVLRRQNTKMRNCIQPIEMLAVTLRYLASGCTFTDLHYTYRIGISTASKIVKEVCKAIWAVLQVESIPSPTREIWESIASDFETKFPSLHRGSRWQTFREIIPKKNNNK
;
A
#
# COMPACT_ATOMS: atom_id res chain seq x y z
N MET A 1 28.97 16.87 31.25
CA MET A 1 27.57 16.71 30.77
C MET A 1 27.57 15.81 29.54
N ASN A 2 26.86 14.67 29.56
CA ASN A 2 26.96 13.64 28.51
C ASN A 2 26.33 14.13 27.19
N ARG A 3 27.11 14.15 26.09
CA ARG A 3 26.68 14.61 24.76
C ARG A 3 25.41 13.89 24.28
N ALA A 4 25.27 12.60 24.59
CA ALA A 4 24.07 11.82 24.25
C ALA A 4 22.81 12.36 24.96
N LYS A 5 22.93 12.83 26.21
CA LYS A 5 21.82 13.43 26.96
C LYS A 5 21.41 14.79 26.38
N ILE A 6 22.35 15.61 25.94
CA ILE A 6 22.06 16.91 25.30
C ILE A 6 21.33 16.68 23.97
N VAL A 7 21.82 15.75 23.14
CA VAL A 7 21.17 15.41 21.87
C VAL A 7 19.77 14.83 22.12
N ALA A 8 19.60 13.93 23.08
CA ALA A 8 18.29 13.39 23.45
C ALA A 8 17.33 14.48 23.92
N CYS A 9 17.76 15.38 24.81
CA CYS A 9 16.96 16.53 25.26
C CYS A 9 16.57 17.45 24.10
N TRP A 10 17.49 17.74 23.18
CA TRP A 10 17.21 18.56 22.00
C TRP A 10 16.21 17.88 21.05
N LEU A 11 16.34 16.57 20.82
CA LEU A 11 15.40 15.79 20.00
C LEU A 11 13.99 15.77 20.63
N ILE A 12 13.89 15.60 21.95
CA ILE A 12 12.61 15.65 22.68
C ILE A 12 12.00 17.05 22.61
N TYR A 13 12.80 18.10 22.83
CA TYR A 13 12.35 19.49 22.70
C TYR A 13 11.86 19.81 21.28
N ARG A 14 12.63 19.42 20.25
CA ARG A 14 12.27 19.59 18.84
C ARG A 14 10.98 18.83 18.49
N ARG A 15 10.80 17.61 19.01
CA ARG A 15 9.57 16.81 18.84
C ARG A 15 8.37 17.48 19.50
N ARG A 16 8.52 17.96 20.74
CA ARG A 16 7.48 18.71 21.47
C ARG A 16 7.13 20.02 20.77
N LYS A 17 8.11 20.79 20.28
CA LYS A 17 7.89 22.03 19.53
C LYS A 17 7.16 21.79 18.20
N ARG A 18 7.46 20.66 17.51
CA ARG A 18 6.76 20.26 16.29
C ARG A 18 5.31 19.83 16.57
N GLN A 19 5.05 19.20 17.72
CA GLN A 19 3.70 18.87 18.19
C GLN A 19 2.91 20.11 18.67
N LYS A 20 3.61 21.14 19.18
CA LYS A 20 3.07 22.45 19.55
C LYS A 20 2.80 23.39 18.36
N ARG A 21 3.02 22.99 17.09
CA ARG A 21 2.46 23.76 15.97
C ARG A 21 0.95 23.73 16.15
N ASN A 22 0.36 24.89 16.46
CA ASN A 22 -1.06 25.06 16.80
C ASN A 22 -1.93 24.28 15.81
N ARG A 23 -2.37 23.10 16.24
CA ARG A 23 -3.29 22.30 15.46
C ARG A 23 -4.66 22.95 15.65
N LEU A 24 -5.11 23.72 14.65
CA LEU A 24 -6.42 24.38 14.70
C LEU A 24 -7.55 23.38 14.96
N HIS A 25 -7.39 22.16 14.45
CA HIS A 25 -8.38 21.10 14.55
C HIS A 25 -7.70 19.76 14.90
N TRP A 26 -8.27 19.00 15.83
CA TRP A 26 -7.82 17.63 16.12
C TRP A 26 -8.08 16.70 14.93
N VAL A 27 -9.28 16.79 14.35
CA VAL A 27 -9.71 16.24 13.07
C VAL A 27 -10.29 17.40 12.26
N HIS A 28 -9.90 17.53 10.99
CA HIS A 28 -10.46 18.59 10.14
C HIS A 28 -11.95 18.32 9.90
N PRO A 29 -12.85 19.32 9.94
CA PRO A 29 -14.30 19.12 9.76
C PRO A 29 -14.67 18.33 8.49
N ILE A 30 -13.92 18.54 7.42
CA ILE A 30 -14.06 17.77 6.16
C ILE A 30 -13.94 16.24 6.35
N ASN A 31 -13.14 15.78 7.32
CA ASN A 31 -12.91 14.37 7.61
C ASN A 31 -13.83 13.85 8.72
N GLU A 32 -14.56 14.72 9.44
CA GLU A 32 -15.52 14.30 10.46
C GLU A 32 -16.71 13.60 9.81
N ARG A 33 -17.17 14.09 8.66
CA ARG A 33 -18.27 13.51 7.86
C ARG A 33 -17.84 12.35 6.96
N ARG A 34 -16.80 11.59 7.35
CA ARG A 34 -16.30 10.47 6.54
C ARG A 34 -17.34 9.37 6.37
N GLU A 35 -18.05 9.01 7.44
CA GLU A 35 -19.04 7.93 7.42
C GLU A 35 -20.30 8.31 6.64
N GLU A 36 -20.60 9.61 6.55
CA GLU A 36 -21.77 10.14 5.83
C GLU A 36 -21.49 10.41 4.34
N THR A 37 -20.31 10.98 4.03
CA THR A 37 -20.02 11.56 2.70
C THR A 37 -18.76 11.00 2.05
N GLY A 38 -18.02 10.15 2.74
CA GLY A 38 -16.83 9.51 2.20
C GLY A 38 -17.20 8.54 1.08
N LEU A 39 -16.42 8.55 0.00
CA LEU A 39 -16.71 7.76 -1.20
C LEU A 39 -16.87 6.26 -0.92
N PHE A 40 -16.15 5.72 0.08
CA PHE A 40 -16.34 4.34 0.49
C PHE A 40 -17.77 4.08 0.99
N HIS A 41 -18.33 4.97 1.80
CA HIS A 41 -19.66 4.77 2.37
C HIS A 41 -20.79 5.09 1.38
N THR A 42 -20.55 5.96 0.40
CA THR A 42 -21.57 6.39 -0.56
C THR A 42 -21.56 5.62 -1.88
N LEU A 43 -20.42 5.08 -2.32
CA LEU A 43 -20.27 4.48 -3.66
C LEU A 43 -19.94 2.98 -3.62
N PHE A 44 -19.34 2.47 -2.54
CA PHE A 44 -18.83 1.10 -2.53
C PHE A 44 -19.91 0.05 -2.76
N GLU A 45 -21.07 0.20 -2.13
CA GLU A 45 -22.19 -0.75 -2.28
C GLU A 45 -22.78 -0.69 -3.70
N ASP A 46 -22.92 0.51 -4.27
CA ASP A 46 -23.36 0.70 -5.66
C ASP A 46 -22.39 0.04 -6.65
N LEU A 47 -21.09 0.07 -6.37
CA LEU A 47 -20.09 -0.65 -7.15
C LEU A 47 -20.25 -2.16 -6.99
N ARG A 48 -20.54 -2.68 -5.79
CA ARG A 48 -20.77 -4.12 -5.59
C ARG A 48 -22.01 -4.64 -6.32
N ASN A 49 -22.97 -3.77 -6.60
CA ASN A 49 -24.16 -4.12 -7.39
C ASN A 49 -23.90 -4.20 -8.90
N ASP A 50 -22.76 -3.71 -9.40
CA ASP A 50 -22.40 -3.72 -10.82
C ASP A 50 -20.95 -4.19 -11.02
N GLU A 51 -20.80 -5.46 -11.38
CA GLU A 51 -19.49 -6.11 -11.55
C GLU A 51 -18.58 -5.37 -12.55
N LYS A 52 -19.14 -4.85 -13.65
CA LYS A 52 -18.36 -4.15 -14.68
C LYS A 52 -17.82 -2.83 -14.14
N LYS A 53 -18.64 -2.08 -13.40
CA LYS A 53 -18.21 -0.84 -12.75
C LYS A 53 -17.22 -1.12 -11.63
N PHE A 54 -17.44 -2.17 -10.83
CA PHE A 54 -16.50 -2.60 -9.80
C PHE A 54 -15.12 -2.88 -10.40
N PHE A 55 -15.08 -3.69 -11.46
CA PHE A 55 -13.84 -4.04 -12.16
C PHE A 55 -13.17 -2.81 -12.76
N ASN A 56 -13.92 -1.91 -13.40
CA ASN A 56 -13.35 -0.67 -13.93
C ASN A 56 -12.74 0.19 -12.80
N TYR A 57 -13.42 0.27 -11.66
CA TYR A 57 -13.03 1.12 -10.54
C TYR A 57 -11.79 0.61 -9.80
N PHE A 58 -11.72 -0.70 -9.51
CA PHE A 58 -10.65 -1.33 -8.73
C PHE A 58 -9.62 -2.10 -9.57
N ARG A 59 -9.87 -2.31 -10.87
CA ARG A 59 -9.08 -3.19 -11.76
C ARG A 59 -8.95 -4.63 -11.24
N MET A 60 -9.98 -5.07 -10.53
CA MET A 60 -10.07 -6.37 -9.86
C MET A 60 -11.53 -6.83 -9.81
N SER A 61 -11.79 -8.12 -9.98
CA SER A 61 -13.15 -8.67 -9.82
C SER A 61 -13.60 -8.62 -8.36
N MET A 62 -14.91 -8.67 -8.13
CA MET A 62 -15.46 -8.70 -6.77
C MET A 62 -15.01 -9.94 -5.99
N ALA A 63 -15.02 -11.11 -6.65
CA ALA A 63 -14.58 -12.36 -6.04
C ALA A 63 -13.11 -12.29 -5.57
N SER A 64 -12.20 -11.81 -6.42
CA SER A 64 -10.80 -11.66 -6.04
C SER A 64 -10.59 -10.58 -4.97
N PHE A 65 -11.40 -9.52 -4.98
CA PHE A 65 -11.37 -8.51 -3.93
C PHE A 65 -11.75 -9.12 -2.57
N ASP A 66 -12.83 -9.90 -2.51
CA ASP A 66 -13.31 -10.51 -1.28
C ASP A 66 -12.33 -11.56 -0.75
N GLU A 67 -11.78 -12.39 -1.64
CA GLU A 67 -10.74 -13.36 -1.29
C GLU A 67 -9.52 -12.67 -0.69
N LEU A 68 -9.04 -11.60 -1.34
CA LEU A 68 -7.91 -10.82 -0.86
C LEU A 68 -8.23 -10.15 0.48
N HIS A 69 -9.43 -9.59 0.64
CA HIS A 69 -9.88 -9.02 1.89
C HIS A 69 -9.88 -10.05 3.02
N ASP A 70 -10.37 -11.26 2.77
CA ASP A 70 -10.42 -12.33 3.76
C ASP A 70 -9.04 -12.79 4.24
N LYS A 71 -8.05 -12.81 3.33
CA LYS A 71 -6.64 -13.07 3.68
C LYS A 71 -6.04 -11.93 4.52
N LEU A 72 -6.43 -10.68 4.27
CA LEU A 72 -5.84 -9.50 4.90
C LEU A 72 -6.54 -9.01 6.18
N LYS A 73 -7.81 -9.38 6.40
CA LYS A 73 -8.65 -8.82 7.48
C LYS A 73 -8.01 -8.92 8.86
N ASN A 74 -7.33 -10.02 9.15
CA ASN A 74 -6.69 -10.26 10.44
C ASN A 74 -5.41 -9.45 10.62
N VAL A 75 -4.64 -9.27 9.54
CA VAL A 75 -3.38 -8.52 9.54
C VAL A 75 -3.62 -7.02 9.65
N LEU A 76 -4.67 -6.51 8.99
CA LEU A 76 -5.00 -5.09 8.92
C LEU A 76 -5.98 -4.62 10.01
N ARG A 77 -6.38 -5.52 10.92
CA ARG A 77 -7.38 -5.21 11.94
C ARG A 77 -6.90 -4.07 12.83
N ARG A 78 -7.73 -3.03 12.94
CA ARG A 78 -7.53 -1.90 13.85
C ARG A 78 -8.60 -1.89 14.93
N GLN A 79 -8.25 -1.39 16.11
CA GLN A 79 -9.19 -1.24 17.21
C GLN A 79 -9.91 0.11 17.14
N ASN A 80 -11.22 0.10 17.36
CA ASN A 80 -12.00 1.32 17.58
C ASN A 80 -11.53 2.01 18.86
N THR A 81 -11.47 3.33 18.83
CA THR A 81 -11.19 4.13 20.02
C THR A 81 -12.45 4.88 20.42
N LYS A 82 -12.62 5.20 21.71
CA LYS A 82 -13.79 5.94 22.21
C LYS A 82 -14.04 7.28 21.49
N MET A 83 -12.99 7.86 20.91
CA MET A 83 -13.07 9.18 20.26
C MET A 83 -13.22 9.09 18.73
N ARG A 84 -12.90 7.96 18.10
CA ARG A 84 -12.98 7.79 16.64
C ARG A 84 -13.03 6.32 16.25
N ASN A 85 -13.94 6.01 15.34
CA ASN A 85 -13.98 4.73 14.65
C ASN A 85 -12.70 4.49 13.84
N CYS A 86 -12.23 3.25 13.84
CA CYS A 86 -11.12 2.86 13.00
C CYS A 86 -11.58 2.76 11.54
N ILE A 87 -10.65 2.97 10.63
CA ILE A 87 -10.85 2.67 9.20
C ILE A 87 -10.79 1.16 9.09
N GLN A 88 -11.86 0.54 8.60
CA GLN A 88 -12.00 -0.91 8.55
C GLN A 88 -11.04 -1.52 7.51
N PRO A 89 -10.62 -2.80 7.66
CA PRO A 89 -9.74 -3.46 6.69
C PRO A 89 -10.27 -3.42 5.24
N ILE A 90 -11.59 -3.57 5.06
CA ILE A 90 -12.25 -3.50 3.74
C ILE A 90 -12.11 -2.12 3.10
N GLU A 91 -12.29 -1.05 3.87
CA GLU A 91 -12.12 0.33 3.41
C GLU A 91 -10.65 0.64 3.13
N MET A 92 -9.73 0.13 3.96
CA MET A 92 -8.30 0.24 3.73
C MET A 92 -7.88 -0.41 2.42
N LEU A 93 -8.45 -1.59 2.13
CA LEU A 93 -8.21 -2.29 0.87
C LEU A 93 -8.76 -1.50 -0.32
N ALA A 94 -10.02 -1.03 -0.24
CA ALA A 94 -10.64 -0.23 -1.28
C ALA A 94 -9.84 1.05 -1.61
N VAL A 95 -9.41 1.80 -0.60
CA VAL A 95 -8.57 3.00 -0.78
C VAL A 95 -7.26 2.65 -1.48
N THR A 96 -6.64 1.53 -1.10
CA THR A 96 -5.34 1.12 -1.65
C THR A 96 -5.49 0.65 -3.09
N LEU A 97 -6.49 -0.18 -3.38
CA LEU A 97 -6.75 -0.63 -4.75
C LEU A 97 -7.13 0.53 -5.66
N ARG A 98 -7.94 1.48 -5.16
CA ARG A 98 -8.23 2.69 -5.94
C ARG A 98 -6.96 3.47 -6.28
N TYR A 99 -6.07 3.66 -5.31
CA TYR A 99 -4.78 4.31 -5.53
C TYR A 99 -3.94 3.60 -6.61
N LEU A 100 -3.83 2.28 -6.52
CA LEU A 100 -3.05 1.47 -7.47
C LEU A 100 -3.68 1.42 -8.86
N ALA A 101 -5.01 1.34 -8.94
CA ALA A 101 -5.76 1.27 -10.18
C ALA A 101 -5.74 2.56 -10.99
N SER A 102 -5.86 3.73 -10.34
CA SER A 102 -5.95 5.01 -11.03
C SER A 102 -4.67 5.86 -10.97
N GLY A 103 -3.71 5.53 -10.09
CA GLY A 103 -2.51 6.35 -9.89
C GLY A 103 -2.80 7.76 -9.36
N CYS A 104 -3.91 7.95 -8.64
CA CYS A 104 -4.33 9.26 -8.15
C CYS A 104 -3.41 9.78 -7.04
N THR A 105 -3.48 11.08 -6.74
CA THR A 105 -2.68 11.65 -5.65
C THR A 105 -3.29 11.34 -4.28
N PHE A 106 -2.48 11.39 -3.23
CA PHE A 106 -3.01 11.30 -1.86
C PHE A 106 -3.92 12.47 -1.49
N THR A 107 -3.80 13.61 -2.18
CA THR A 107 -4.70 14.75 -2.04
C THR A 107 -6.09 14.42 -2.59
N ASP A 108 -6.16 13.75 -3.72
CA ASP A 108 -7.43 13.30 -4.31
C ASP A 108 -8.12 12.28 -3.40
N LEU A 109 -7.36 11.30 -2.90
CA LEU A 109 -7.87 10.34 -1.92
C LEU A 109 -8.35 11.04 -0.65
N HIS A 110 -7.67 12.10 -0.22
CA HIS A 110 -8.07 12.84 0.96
C HIS A 110 -9.44 13.49 0.80
N TYR A 111 -9.69 14.15 -0.33
CA TYR A 111 -10.97 14.80 -0.55
C TYR A 111 -12.10 13.81 -0.88
N THR A 112 -11.81 12.74 -1.61
CA THR A 112 -12.82 11.75 -2.03
C THR A 112 -13.20 10.80 -0.89
N TYR A 113 -12.21 10.17 -0.23
CA TYR A 113 -12.45 9.22 0.86
C TYR A 113 -12.55 9.90 2.23
N ARG A 114 -12.33 11.22 2.33
CA ARG A 114 -12.35 11.98 3.61
C ARG A 114 -11.36 11.44 4.64
N ILE A 115 -10.20 10.97 4.16
CA ILE A 115 -9.12 10.43 4.98
C ILE A 115 -7.94 11.40 4.93
N GLY A 116 -7.33 11.75 6.06
CA GLY A 116 -6.16 12.63 6.05
C GLY A 116 -5.02 12.08 5.18
N ILE A 117 -4.35 12.93 4.39
CA ILE A 117 -3.27 12.57 3.44
C ILE A 117 -2.23 11.63 4.07
N SER A 118 -1.74 11.98 5.27
CA SER A 118 -0.77 11.16 6.00
C SER A 118 -1.30 9.80 6.44
N THR A 119 -2.60 9.70 6.69
CA THR A 119 -3.27 8.45 7.04
C THR A 119 -3.48 7.59 5.80
N ALA A 120 -3.94 8.17 4.69
CA ALA A 120 -4.06 7.47 3.40
C ALA A 120 -2.70 6.90 2.95
N SER A 121 -1.63 7.70 3.02
CA SER A 121 -0.28 7.24 2.67
C SER A 121 0.22 6.07 3.54
N LYS A 122 -0.10 6.08 4.84
CA LYS A 122 0.23 4.96 5.74
C LYS A 122 -0.58 3.72 5.40
N ILE A 123 -1.88 3.87 5.17
CA ILE A 123 -2.77 2.77 4.79
C ILE A 123 -2.25 2.08 3.52
N VAL A 124 -2.00 2.84 2.45
CA VAL A 124 -1.49 2.29 1.19
C VAL A 124 -0.21 1.49 1.43
N LYS A 125 0.74 2.03 2.20
CA LYS A 125 2.00 1.32 2.51
C LYS A 125 1.78 0.05 3.33
N GLU A 126 0.91 0.09 4.34
CA GLU A 126 0.60 -1.07 5.18
C GLU A 126 -0.09 -2.17 4.39
N VAL A 127 -1.09 -1.81 3.59
CA VAL A 127 -1.85 -2.74 2.77
C VAL A 127 -0.96 -3.35 1.69
N CYS A 128 -0.14 -2.57 0.97
CA CYS A 128 0.80 -3.14 -0.01
C CYS A 128 1.79 -4.12 0.62
N LYS A 129 2.28 -3.86 1.83
CA LYS A 129 3.15 -4.80 2.56
C LYS A 129 2.41 -6.08 2.94
N ALA A 130 1.17 -5.96 3.40
CA ALA A 130 0.35 -7.10 3.76
C ALA A 130 0.01 -7.95 2.52
N ILE A 131 -0.36 -7.32 1.40
CA ILE A 131 -0.56 -7.98 0.11
C ILE A 131 0.70 -8.73 -0.30
N TRP A 132 1.87 -8.09 -0.23
CA TRP A 132 3.13 -8.74 -0.55
C TRP A 132 3.40 -9.96 0.32
N ALA A 133 3.23 -9.84 1.64
CA ALA A 133 3.47 -10.94 2.57
C ALA A 133 2.54 -12.15 2.34
N VAL A 134 1.29 -11.90 1.95
CA VAL A 134 0.30 -12.95 1.68
C VAL A 134 0.54 -13.58 0.30
N LEU A 135 0.65 -12.76 -0.75
CA LEU A 135 0.68 -13.25 -2.13
C LEU A 135 2.06 -13.75 -2.58
N GLN A 136 3.15 -13.30 -1.96
CA GLN A 136 4.50 -13.76 -2.33
C GLN A 136 4.62 -15.28 -2.24
N VAL A 137 4.03 -15.89 -1.21
CA VAL A 137 4.12 -17.33 -0.97
C VAL A 137 3.34 -18.12 -2.02
N GLU A 138 2.24 -17.57 -2.52
CA GLU A 138 1.32 -18.24 -3.44
C GLU A 138 1.70 -18.02 -4.91
N SER A 139 2.15 -16.81 -5.25
CA SER A 139 2.36 -16.38 -6.64
C SER A 139 3.82 -16.44 -7.11
N ILE A 140 4.79 -16.51 -6.19
CA ILE A 140 6.21 -16.49 -6.54
C ILE A 140 6.83 -17.83 -6.11
N PRO A 141 7.13 -18.75 -7.04
CA PRO A 141 7.81 -19.98 -6.70
C PRO A 141 9.18 -19.68 -6.08
N SER A 142 9.68 -20.59 -5.24
CA SER A 142 11.03 -20.44 -4.69
C SER A 142 12.01 -20.23 -5.85
N PRO A 143 12.81 -19.14 -5.83
CA PRO A 143 13.64 -18.75 -6.95
C PRO A 143 14.76 -19.77 -7.22
N THR A 144 14.47 -20.80 -8.02
CA THR A 144 15.49 -21.73 -8.52
C THR A 144 16.21 -21.12 -9.70
N ARG A 145 17.52 -21.32 -9.77
CA ARG A 145 18.37 -20.78 -10.84
C ARG A 145 17.86 -21.14 -12.24
N GLU A 146 17.42 -22.37 -12.43
CA GLU A 146 16.88 -22.87 -13.70
C GLU A 146 15.68 -22.06 -14.19
N ILE A 147 14.78 -21.67 -13.27
CA ILE A 147 13.61 -20.84 -13.57
C ILE A 147 14.06 -19.43 -13.96
N TRP A 148 15.07 -18.87 -13.30
CA TRP A 148 15.61 -17.56 -13.66
C TRP A 148 16.32 -17.57 -15.02
N GLU A 149 17.08 -18.61 -15.32
CA GLU A 149 17.76 -18.78 -16.60
C GLU A 149 16.73 -18.96 -17.74
N SER A 150 15.65 -19.72 -17.51
CA SER A 150 14.58 -19.86 -18.51
C SER A 150 13.83 -18.54 -18.73
N ILE A 151 13.47 -17.81 -17.67
CA ILE A 151 12.79 -16.51 -17.78
C ILE A 151 13.69 -15.50 -18.49
N ALA A 152 14.99 -15.49 -18.19
CA ALA A 152 15.95 -14.59 -18.85
C ALA A 152 16.05 -14.89 -20.35
N SER A 153 16.15 -16.18 -20.72
CA SER A 153 16.20 -16.61 -22.13
C SER A 153 14.90 -16.30 -22.89
N ASP A 154 13.75 -16.57 -22.27
CA ASP A 154 12.44 -16.24 -22.82
C ASP A 154 12.28 -14.73 -23.05
N PHE A 155 12.77 -13.93 -22.08
CA PHE A 155 12.72 -12.49 -22.20
C PHE A 155 13.62 -12.01 -23.36
N GLU A 156 14.85 -12.50 -23.44
CA GLU A 156 15.80 -12.18 -24.52
C GLU A 156 15.20 -12.48 -25.90
N THR A 157 14.53 -13.62 -26.02
CA THR A 157 13.89 -14.07 -27.26
C THR A 157 12.71 -13.18 -27.64
N LYS A 158 11.87 -12.80 -26.66
CA LYS A 158 10.67 -11.98 -26.90
C LYS A 158 10.96 -10.50 -27.08
N PHE A 159 12.04 -9.98 -26.50
CA PHE A 159 12.35 -8.55 -26.53
C PHE A 159 13.83 -8.26 -26.85
N PRO A 160 14.29 -8.57 -28.07
CA PRO A 160 15.71 -8.46 -28.44
C PRO A 160 16.25 -7.03 -28.39
N SER A 161 15.38 -6.03 -28.62
CA SER A 161 15.74 -4.60 -28.66
C SER A 161 16.00 -4.01 -27.28
N LEU A 162 15.42 -4.57 -26.23
CA LEU A 162 15.55 -4.06 -24.87
C LEU A 162 16.89 -4.47 -24.24
N HIS A 163 17.49 -5.59 -24.67
CA HIS A 163 18.71 -6.17 -24.11
C HIS A 163 19.91 -5.20 -24.03
N ARG A 164 19.94 -4.14 -24.86
CA ARG A 164 21.00 -3.12 -24.87
C ARG A 164 20.81 -1.97 -23.87
N GLY A 165 19.70 -1.93 -23.12
CA GLY A 165 19.43 -0.91 -22.11
C GLY A 165 19.98 -1.28 -20.72
N SER A 166 20.43 -0.29 -19.96
CA SER A 166 21.04 -0.45 -18.62
C SER A 166 20.20 -1.25 -17.62
N ARG A 167 18.88 -1.32 -17.82
CA ARG A 167 17.92 -2.09 -17.00
C ARG A 167 18.12 -3.61 -17.08
N TRP A 168 18.62 -4.14 -18.21
CA TRP A 168 18.91 -5.59 -18.38
C TRP A 168 20.17 -6.01 -17.65
N GLN A 169 21.17 -5.13 -17.60
CA GLN A 169 22.38 -5.38 -16.84
C GLN A 169 22.07 -5.51 -15.35
N THR A 170 21.17 -4.67 -14.82
CA THR A 170 20.71 -4.78 -13.43
C THR A 170 19.94 -6.07 -13.14
N PHE A 171 19.13 -6.57 -14.09
CA PHE A 171 18.40 -7.84 -13.92
C PHE A 171 19.36 -9.03 -13.84
N ARG A 172 20.43 -9.03 -14.65
CA ARG A 172 21.44 -10.10 -14.67
C ARG A 172 22.24 -10.20 -13.36
N GLU A 173 22.40 -9.08 -12.65
CA GLU A 173 23.06 -9.04 -11.34
C GLU A 173 22.24 -9.65 -10.20
N ILE A 174 20.91 -9.74 -10.37
CA ILE A 174 19.98 -10.29 -9.36
C ILE A 174 19.90 -11.83 -9.44
N ILE A 175 20.34 -12.42 -10.56
CA ILE A 175 20.39 -13.88 -10.72
C ILE A 175 21.34 -14.46 -9.65
N PRO A 176 20.88 -15.42 -8.82
CA PRO A 176 21.69 -15.99 -7.76
C PRO A 176 23.04 -16.52 -8.29
N LYS A 177 24.15 -15.98 -7.79
CA LYS A 177 25.49 -16.46 -8.16
C LYS A 177 25.73 -17.84 -7.58
N LYS A 178 26.43 -18.70 -8.32
CA LYS A 178 26.82 -20.03 -7.88
C LYS A 178 27.61 -19.91 -6.56
N ASN A 179 27.11 -20.50 -5.47
CA ASN A 179 27.92 -20.72 -4.28
C ASN A 179 29.00 -21.74 -4.64
N ASN A 180 30.20 -21.28 -4.91
CA ASN A 180 31.38 -22.13 -5.02
C ASN A 180 31.87 -22.47 -3.60
N ASN A 181 31.10 -23.27 -2.87
CA ASN A 181 31.65 -24.00 -1.72
C ASN A 181 32.02 -25.40 -2.23
N LYS A 182 33.32 -25.58 -2.45
CA LYS A 182 33.98 -26.89 -2.35
C LYS A 182 33.91 -27.38 -0.92
#